data_AF-D2SA39-F1
#
_entry.id   AF-D2SA39-F1
#
_cell.length_a   1.000
_cell.length_b   1.000
_cell.length_c   1.000
_cell.angle_alpha   90.00
_cell.angle_beta   90.00
_cell.angle_gamma   90.00
#
_symmetry.space_group_name_H-M   'P 1'
#
loop_
_entity.id
_entity.type
_entity.pdbx_description
1 polymer ?
#
loop_
_entity_poly.entity_id
_entity_poly.type
_entity_poly.pdbx_seq_one_letter_code
_entity_poly.pdbx_strand_id
1 'polypeptide(L)'
;MRVAADGGRSSPRPPLSSGGRRPAAAPATARPSTEEPSLPSPSDAPDGPGDPQDGAVAASGDTAARRPRTRLLLLLALVVLVLDLGTKLLVVATVERGADIRLLGGALYLTHTRNTGAAFSFAEGFTVVFTLIAVAVAVVIVRTARRLFATGWAVALGLVLGGAVGNLVDRVFREPGFLRGGVVDFISVFAPDGEFYPVFNVADSAIVCGGVLGVVLALRGIEFDGTRSTGGGAPARD
;
A
#
# COMPACT_ATOMS: atom_id res chain seq x y z
N MET A 1 -28.27 -51.50 33.49
CA MET A 1 -28.32 -50.62 34.69
C MET A 1 -28.28 -49.19 34.16
N ARG A 2 -29.38 -48.42 34.18
CA ARG A 2 -29.77 -47.43 35.23
C ARG A 2 -28.67 -46.37 35.49
N VAL A 3 -28.93 -45.05 35.51
CA VAL A 3 -30.17 -44.27 35.20
C VAL A 3 -29.85 -42.77 35.03
N ALA A 4 -30.62 -42.02 34.19
CA ALA A 4 -30.92 -40.56 34.15
C ALA A 4 -29.82 -39.49 34.48
N ALA A 5 -30.00 -38.16 34.44
CA ALA A 5 -31.01 -37.22 33.90
C ALA A 5 -30.23 -35.98 33.36
N ASP A 6 -30.56 -35.36 32.23
CA ASP A 6 -31.50 -34.23 32.03
C ASP A 6 -31.26 -32.94 32.87
N GLY A 7 -31.44 -31.78 32.25
CA GLY A 7 -31.08 -30.46 32.77
C GLY A 7 -31.27 -29.33 31.74
N GLY A 8 -32.52 -29.05 31.37
CA GLY A 8 -32.86 -28.19 30.22
C GLY A 8 -32.59 -26.67 30.36
N ARG A 9 -32.76 -25.96 29.24
CA ARG A 9 -32.83 -24.49 29.15
C ARG A 9 -33.97 -24.05 28.23
N SER A 10 -34.50 -22.85 28.48
CA SER A 10 -35.87 -22.46 28.15
C SER A 10 -36.02 -21.41 27.03
N SER A 11 -37.27 -21.29 26.57
CA SER A 11 -37.86 -20.33 25.62
C SER A 11 -39.39 -20.38 25.83
N PRO A 12 -40.25 -19.41 25.42
CA PRO A 12 -40.04 -18.44 24.33
C PRO A 12 -40.67 -16.99 24.45
N ARG A 13 -40.12 -16.05 23.66
CA ARG A 13 -40.83 -14.93 22.94
C ARG A 13 -41.59 -13.80 23.72
N PRO A 14 -42.03 -12.69 23.02
CA PRO A 14 -42.34 -11.36 23.62
C PRO A 14 -43.78 -10.85 23.26
N PRO A 15 -44.07 -9.58 22.86
CA PRO A 15 -43.90 -8.22 23.45
C PRO A 15 -45.24 -7.44 23.69
N LEU A 16 -45.21 -6.27 24.37
CA LEU A 16 -46.17 -5.12 24.36
C LEU A 16 -45.47 -3.91 25.07
N SER A 17 -45.88 -2.63 25.12
CA SER A 17 -46.91 -1.72 24.53
C SER A 17 -46.26 -0.30 24.51
N SER A 18 -46.37 0.62 23.52
CA SER A 18 -47.50 1.41 22.97
C SER A 18 -48.12 2.50 23.90
N GLY A 19 -48.19 3.76 23.41
CA GLY A 19 -48.70 4.99 24.09
C GLY A 19 -47.64 6.13 24.12
N GLY A 20 -47.93 7.43 23.89
CA GLY A 20 -49.21 8.15 23.68
C GLY A 20 -49.07 9.49 22.89
N ARG A 21 -50.05 10.42 23.03
CA ARG A 21 -50.31 11.59 22.13
C ARG A 21 -50.90 12.80 22.89
N ARG A 22 -50.82 14.09 22.45
CA ARG A 22 -50.02 14.73 21.37
C ARG A 22 -49.57 16.19 21.72
N PRO A 23 -50.24 17.36 21.48
CA PRO A 23 -49.55 18.68 21.53
C PRO A 23 -50.27 19.89 22.19
N ALA A 24 -49.52 20.97 22.42
CA ALA A 24 -49.96 22.38 22.53
C ALA A 24 -48.70 23.29 22.50
N ALA A 25 -48.71 24.63 22.33
CA ALA A 25 -49.47 25.58 21.49
C ALA A 25 -48.74 26.96 21.63
N ALA A 26 -48.88 27.89 20.67
CA ALA A 26 -48.25 29.24 20.70
C ALA A 26 -49.20 30.29 21.38
N PRO A 27 -48.97 31.63 21.45
CA PRO A 27 -48.11 32.56 20.64
C PRO A 27 -47.19 33.47 21.56
N ALA A 28 -46.63 34.66 21.24
CA ALA A 28 -46.99 35.68 20.24
C ALA A 28 -45.91 36.75 19.87
N THR A 29 -46.00 37.23 18.62
CA THR A 29 -45.86 38.63 18.11
C THR A 29 -44.70 39.57 18.48
N ALA A 30 -43.91 39.98 17.47
CA ALA A 30 -43.49 41.38 17.22
C ALA A 30 -42.95 41.59 15.78
N ARG A 31 -43.50 42.55 15.01
CA ARG A 31 -43.07 43.09 13.68
C ARG A 31 -44.08 44.18 13.24
N PRO A 32 -43.80 45.05 12.25
CA PRO A 32 -42.55 45.77 11.94
C PRO A 32 -42.80 47.29 11.71
N SER A 33 -41.73 48.07 11.46
CA SER A 33 -41.81 49.40 10.82
C SER A 33 -40.59 49.61 9.89
N THR A 34 -40.72 50.46 8.89
CA THR A 34 -39.75 50.65 7.78
C THR A 34 -39.64 52.14 7.40
N GLU A 35 -38.65 52.45 6.55
CA GLU A 35 -38.50 53.64 5.68
C GLU A 35 -37.66 54.86 6.16
N GLU A 36 -36.65 55.13 5.32
CA GLU A 36 -35.82 56.33 5.10
C GLU A 36 -36.59 57.35 4.18
N PRO A 37 -36.06 58.50 3.64
CA PRO A 37 -34.65 58.85 3.33
C PRO A 37 -34.23 60.36 3.40
N SER A 38 -33.05 60.65 2.79
CA SER A 38 -32.55 61.92 2.18
C SER A 38 -31.82 62.93 3.09
N LEU A 39 -30.63 63.45 2.71
CA LEU A 39 -30.32 64.39 1.61
C LEU A 39 -28.82 64.32 1.15
N PRO A 40 -28.38 65.03 0.07
CA PRO A 40 -27.11 64.74 -0.63
C PRO A 40 -25.87 65.60 -0.26
N SER A 41 -24.70 65.16 -0.72
CA SER A 41 -23.38 65.78 -0.54
C SER A 41 -23.11 67.00 -1.45
N PRO A 42 -22.24 67.94 -1.01
CA PRO A 42 -21.39 68.75 -1.88
C PRO A 42 -20.07 68.03 -2.19
N SER A 43 -19.48 68.31 -3.34
CA SER A 43 -18.11 67.94 -3.71
C SER A 43 -17.11 68.94 -3.14
N ASP A 44 -15.94 68.47 -2.70
CA ASP A 44 -14.67 69.16 -2.96
C ASP A 44 -13.47 68.19 -2.87
N ALA A 45 -12.56 68.31 -3.84
CA ALA A 45 -11.29 67.61 -4.01
C ALA A 45 -10.43 68.48 -4.96
N PRO A 46 -9.07 68.41 -4.96
CA PRO A 46 -8.22 67.29 -4.53
C PRO A 46 -7.02 67.69 -3.63
N ASP A 47 -6.25 66.68 -3.18
CA ASP A 47 -4.79 66.53 -3.44
C ASP A 47 -4.12 65.55 -2.46
N GLY A 48 -3.11 64.80 -2.94
CA GLY A 48 -2.24 63.95 -2.11
C GLY A 48 -2.11 62.49 -2.58
N PRO A 49 -1.01 62.12 -3.27
CA PRO A 49 -0.72 60.74 -3.66
C PRO A 49 0.18 60.00 -2.65
N GLY A 50 -0.14 58.74 -2.34
CA GLY A 50 0.82 57.80 -1.75
C GLY A 50 0.29 56.85 -0.68
N ASP A 51 -0.15 55.66 -1.09
CA ASP A 51 -0.18 54.45 -0.24
C ASP A 51 0.08 53.20 -1.13
N PRO A 52 1.06 52.33 -0.81
CA PRO A 52 1.54 51.32 -1.75
C PRO A 52 0.73 50.02 -1.71
N GLN A 53 -0.33 49.92 -2.52
CA GLN A 53 -1.07 48.67 -2.72
C GLN A 53 -0.48 47.80 -3.84
N ASP A 54 0.82 47.55 -3.79
CA ASP A 54 1.49 46.63 -4.69
C ASP A 54 1.25 45.16 -4.29
N GLY A 55 0.54 44.43 -5.15
CA GLY A 55 0.75 43.00 -5.28
C GLY A 55 0.41 42.14 -4.06
N ALA A 56 -0.86 42.13 -3.65
CA ALA A 56 -1.45 40.92 -3.06
C ALA A 56 -1.46 39.81 -4.15
N VAL A 57 -0.29 39.20 -4.40
CA VAL A 57 -0.12 38.15 -5.41
C VAL A 57 -0.92 36.94 -4.96
N ALA A 58 -2.16 36.85 -5.45
CA ALA A 58 -3.03 35.72 -5.26
C ALA A 58 -2.35 34.50 -5.91
N ALA A 59 -1.63 33.73 -5.10
CA ALA A 59 -1.00 32.48 -5.46
C ALA A 59 -2.06 31.37 -5.61
N SER A 60 -3.05 31.64 -6.45
CA SER A 60 -4.04 30.72 -7.00
C SER A 60 -3.35 29.75 -7.98
N GLY A 61 -2.30 29.09 -7.50
CA GLY A 61 -1.67 27.97 -8.20
C GLY A 61 -2.71 26.88 -8.33
N ASP A 62 -3.21 26.70 -9.55
CA ASP A 62 -4.24 25.72 -9.88
C ASP A 62 -3.82 24.36 -9.31
N THR A 63 -4.54 23.92 -8.28
CA THR A 63 -4.20 22.71 -7.51
C THR A 63 -4.74 21.48 -8.23
N ALA A 64 -4.35 21.37 -9.51
CA ALA A 64 -4.71 20.34 -10.47
C ALA A 64 -4.74 18.96 -9.79
N ALA A 65 -5.97 18.49 -9.55
CA ALA A 65 -6.26 17.53 -8.48
C ALA A 65 -5.37 16.28 -8.58
N ARG A 66 -4.37 16.19 -7.69
CA ARG A 66 -3.33 15.15 -7.72
C ARG A 66 -3.98 13.78 -7.65
N ARG A 67 -4.04 13.08 -8.78
CA ARG A 67 -4.64 11.73 -8.84
C ARG A 67 -3.67 10.70 -8.24
N PRO A 68 -4.17 9.73 -7.45
CA PRO A 68 -3.31 8.71 -6.87
C PRO A 68 -2.72 7.82 -7.95
N ARG A 69 -1.43 7.50 -7.82
CA ARG A 69 -0.59 6.70 -8.72
C ARG A 69 -0.91 5.20 -8.66
N THR A 70 -2.03 4.80 -8.06
CA THR A 70 -2.48 3.41 -7.89
C THR A 70 -2.44 2.60 -9.19
N ARG A 71 -2.79 3.21 -10.33
CA ARG A 71 -2.73 2.55 -11.65
C ARG A 71 -1.30 2.18 -12.06
N LEU A 72 -0.31 3.02 -11.77
CA LEU A 72 1.11 2.75 -12.06
C LEU A 72 1.64 1.63 -11.16
N LEU A 73 1.31 1.66 -9.86
CA LEU A 73 1.66 0.61 -8.91
C LEU A 73 1.11 -0.75 -9.34
N LEU A 74 -0.18 -0.82 -9.70
CA LEU A 74 -0.82 -2.08 -10.12
C LEU A 74 -0.29 -2.58 -11.48
N LEU A 75 0.02 -1.68 -12.41
CA LEU A 75 0.62 -2.05 -13.70
C LEU A 75 2.04 -2.63 -13.50
N LEU A 76 2.87 -2.00 -12.67
CA LEU A 76 4.22 -2.50 -12.37
C LEU A 76 4.18 -3.82 -11.60
N ALA A 77 3.25 -3.97 -10.65
CA ALA A 77 3.03 -5.23 -9.94
C ALA A 77 2.61 -6.35 -10.90
N LEU A 78 1.73 -6.07 -11.87
CA LEU A 78 1.32 -7.02 -12.90
C LEU A 78 2.47 -7.38 -13.85
N VAL A 79 3.29 -6.42 -14.28
CA VAL A 79 4.46 -6.68 -15.14
C VAL A 79 5.47 -7.56 -14.42
N VAL A 80 5.81 -7.26 -13.17
CA VAL A 80 6.70 -8.11 -12.36
C VAL A 80 6.12 -9.51 -12.16
N LEU A 81 4.82 -9.64 -11.88
CA LEU A 81 4.15 -10.92 -11.71
C LEU A 81 4.19 -11.77 -12.99
N VAL A 82 3.96 -11.17 -14.16
CA VAL A 82 4.02 -11.87 -15.46
C VAL A 82 5.45 -12.30 -15.79
N LEU A 83 6.46 -11.46 -15.49
CA LEU A 83 7.87 -11.81 -15.70
C LEU A 83 8.34 -12.92 -14.73
N ASP A 84 7.97 -12.86 -13.46
CA ASP A 84 8.31 -13.88 -12.45
C ASP A 84 7.67 -15.23 -12.80
N LEU A 85 6.36 -15.28 -13.03
CA LEU A 85 5.69 -16.52 -13.39
C LEU A 85 6.15 -17.05 -14.76
N GLY A 86 6.40 -16.17 -15.74
CA GLY A 86 6.92 -16.57 -17.05
C GLY A 86 8.32 -17.21 -16.98
N THR A 87 9.25 -16.58 -16.25
CA THR A 87 10.60 -17.12 -16.05
C THR A 87 10.61 -18.42 -15.23
N LYS A 88 9.81 -18.51 -14.15
CA LYS A 88 9.66 -19.73 -13.36
C LYS A 88 9.02 -20.89 -14.14
N LEU A 89 8.05 -20.61 -15.01
CA LEU A 89 7.46 -21.62 -15.90
C LEU A 89 8.46 -22.09 -16.96
N LEU A 90 9.26 -21.17 -17.52
CA LEU A 90 10.34 -21.52 -18.45
C LEU A 90 11.36 -22.46 -17.79
N VAL A 91 11.92 -22.09 -16.63
CA VAL A 91 12.91 -22.93 -15.92
C VAL A 91 12.35 -24.30 -15.58
N VAL A 92 11.12 -24.39 -15.06
CA VAL A 92 10.46 -25.66 -14.73
C VAL A 92 10.22 -26.55 -15.97
N ALA A 93 10.15 -25.97 -17.16
CA ALA A 93 9.98 -26.69 -18.42
C ALA A 93 11.29 -27.00 -19.17
N THR A 94 12.38 -26.29 -18.90
CA THR A 94 13.65 -26.40 -19.69
C THR A 94 14.91 -26.70 -18.90
N VAL A 95 14.87 -26.71 -17.56
CA VAL A 95 16.03 -27.00 -16.71
C VAL A 95 15.73 -28.22 -15.84
N GLU A 96 16.55 -29.25 -15.93
CA GLU A 96 16.46 -30.44 -15.09
C GLU A 96 16.86 -30.12 -13.64
N ARG A 97 16.28 -30.83 -12.66
CA ARG A 97 16.60 -30.60 -11.25
C ARG A 97 18.02 -31.08 -10.95
N GLY A 98 18.86 -30.19 -10.43
CA GLY A 98 20.30 -30.44 -10.20
C GLY A 98 21.16 -30.28 -11.45
N ALA A 99 20.71 -29.53 -12.46
CA ALA A 99 21.51 -29.16 -13.62
C ALA A 99 21.84 -27.65 -13.61
N ASP A 100 23.13 -27.32 -13.45
CA ASP A 100 23.64 -25.94 -13.53
C ASP A 100 24.02 -25.54 -14.96
N ILE A 101 23.19 -24.71 -15.59
CA ILE A 101 23.55 -24.10 -16.87
C ILE A 101 24.44 -22.88 -16.60
N ARG A 102 25.75 -23.04 -16.79
CA ARG A 102 26.77 -21.98 -16.62
C ARG A 102 26.60 -20.87 -17.66
N LEU A 103 26.38 -19.64 -17.19
CA LEU A 103 26.23 -18.43 -18.00
C LEU A 103 27.33 -17.42 -17.68
N LEU A 104 27.56 -16.45 -18.58
CA LEU A 104 28.49 -15.32 -18.37
C LEU A 104 29.88 -15.74 -17.82
N GLY A 105 30.45 -16.83 -18.35
CA GLY A 105 31.75 -17.35 -17.91
C GLY A 105 31.78 -17.96 -16.50
N GLY A 106 30.64 -18.13 -15.82
CA GLY A 106 30.54 -18.54 -14.42
C GLY A 106 30.24 -17.39 -13.44
N ALA A 107 29.98 -16.18 -13.92
CA ALA A 107 29.42 -15.12 -13.07
C ALA A 107 27.95 -15.39 -12.69
N LEU A 108 27.24 -16.22 -13.48
CA LEU A 108 25.83 -16.53 -13.35
C LEU A 108 25.60 -18.02 -13.66
N TYR A 109 24.71 -18.68 -12.95
CA TYR A 109 24.24 -20.03 -13.23
C TYR A 109 22.72 -20.05 -13.21
N LEU A 110 22.12 -20.80 -14.15
CA LEU A 110 20.70 -21.10 -14.15
C LEU A 110 20.51 -22.54 -13.63
N THR A 111 19.99 -22.66 -12.42
CA THR A 111 19.64 -23.94 -11.75
C THR A 111 18.11 -24.06 -11.61
N HIS A 112 17.63 -25.17 -11.07
CA HIS A 112 16.23 -25.44 -10.75
C HIS A 112 16.11 -25.86 -9.27
N THR A 113 16.31 -24.89 -8.38
CA THR A 113 16.18 -25.05 -6.93
C THR A 113 14.73 -24.87 -6.48
N ARG A 114 14.34 -25.52 -5.38
CA ARG A 114 12.97 -25.40 -4.84
C ARG A 114 12.97 -25.04 -3.35
N ASN A 115 12.67 -23.78 -3.07
CA ASN A 115 12.85 -23.17 -1.77
C ASN A 115 11.59 -23.27 -0.90
N THR A 116 11.59 -24.23 0.02
CA THR A 116 10.58 -24.42 1.09
C THR A 116 10.84 -23.52 2.31
N GLY A 117 11.86 -22.66 2.28
CA GLY A 117 12.39 -21.97 3.47
C GLY A 117 13.57 -22.72 4.13
N ALA A 118 13.94 -23.91 3.64
CA ALA A 118 15.02 -24.75 4.17
C ALA A 118 16.41 -24.07 4.24
N ALA A 119 16.61 -22.95 3.52
CA ALA A 119 17.81 -22.11 3.63
C ALA A 119 18.10 -21.63 5.07
N PHE A 120 17.09 -21.62 5.94
CA PHE A 120 17.29 -21.70 7.38
C PHE A 120 16.86 -23.10 7.83
N SER A 121 17.77 -23.95 8.32
CA SER A 121 17.49 -25.37 8.59
C SER A 121 16.49 -25.64 9.74
N PHE A 122 16.00 -24.59 10.40
CA PHE A 122 14.89 -24.65 11.38
C PHE A 122 13.52 -24.28 10.77
N ALA A 123 13.48 -23.83 9.51
CA ALA A 123 12.34 -23.13 8.92
C ALA A 123 11.49 -23.93 7.92
N GLU A 124 11.75 -25.23 7.71
CA GLU A 124 10.91 -26.05 6.82
C GLU A 124 9.44 -26.12 7.27
N GLY A 125 9.21 -26.14 8.59
CA GLY A 125 7.86 -26.02 9.17
C GLY A 125 7.22 -24.63 9.05
N PHE A 126 7.99 -23.62 8.63
CA PHE A 126 7.60 -22.20 8.60
C PHE A 126 7.21 -21.69 7.21
N THR A 127 7.11 -22.56 6.19
CA THR A 127 6.48 -22.28 4.87
C THR A 127 5.24 -21.38 4.99
N VAL A 128 4.31 -21.75 5.87
CA VAL A 128 3.05 -21.04 6.13
C VAL A 128 3.28 -19.63 6.69
N VAL A 129 4.33 -19.41 7.50
CA VAL A 129 4.66 -18.08 8.05
C VAL A 129 5.16 -17.15 6.95
N PHE A 130 6.01 -17.63 6.04
CA PHE A 130 6.41 -16.85 4.86
C PHE A 130 5.21 -16.52 3.96
N THR A 131 4.29 -17.47 3.77
CA THR A 131 3.01 -17.25 3.07
C THR A 131 2.16 -16.16 3.73
N LEU A 132 1.99 -16.21 5.06
CA LEU A 132 1.22 -15.23 5.83
C LEU A 132 1.85 -13.82 5.79
N ILE A 133 3.19 -13.73 5.84
CA ILE A 133 3.92 -12.45 5.70
C ILE A 133 3.69 -11.88 4.29
N ALA A 134 3.81 -12.68 3.24
CA ALA A 134 3.57 -12.23 1.86
C ALA A 134 2.13 -11.71 1.66
N VAL A 135 1.13 -12.43 2.20
CA VAL A 135 -0.28 -11.98 2.21
C VAL A 135 -0.45 -10.67 2.98
N ALA A 136 0.15 -10.54 4.17
CA ALA A 136 0.05 -9.34 4.98
C ALA A 136 0.67 -8.12 4.27
N VAL A 137 1.86 -8.26 3.68
CA VAL A 137 2.53 -7.22 2.89
C VAL A 137 1.67 -6.80 1.70
N ALA A 138 1.15 -7.76 0.92
CA ALA A 138 0.30 -7.46 -0.23
C ALA A 138 -0.98 -6.69 0.19
N VAL A 139 -1.64 -7.11 1.27
CA VAL A 139 -2.83 -6.43 1.81
C VAL A 139 -2.53 -5.03 2.32
N VAL A 140 -1.38 -4.83 2.99
CA VAL A 140 -0.94 -3.49 3.44
C VAL A 140 -0.67 -2.57 2.25
N ILE A 141 0.06 -3.04 1.24
CA ILE A 141 0.36 -2.24 0.04
C ILE A 141 -0.94 -1.85 -0.68
N VAL A 142 -1.85 -2.80 -0.94
CA VAL A 142 -3.12 -2.52 -1.64
C VAL A 142 -4.01 -1.55 -0.85
N ARG A 143 -4.04 -1.63 0.49
CA ARG A 143 -4.77 -0.67 1.34
C ARG A 143 -4.16 0.74 1.26
N THR A 144 -2.84 0.85 1.29
CA THR A 144 -2.10 2.13 1.26
C THR A 144 -2.04 2.76 -0.13
N ALA A 145 -2.10 1.97 -1.21
CA ALA A 145 -1.96 2.41 -2.60
C ALA A 145 -2.98 3.48 -3.07
N ARG A 146 -4.06 3.72 -2.30
CA ARG A 146 -5.04 4.81 -2.54
C ARG A 146 -4.57 6.18 -2.03
N ARG A 147 -3.58 6.24 -1.13
CA ARG A 147 -2.99 7.48 -0.57
C ARG A 147 -1.68 7.89 -1.26
N LEU A 148 -1.40 7.29 -2.42
CA LEU A 148 -0.09 7.28 -3.03
C LEU A 148 -0.02 8.26 -4.20
N PHE A 149 0.67 9.39 -4.05
CA PHE A 149 0.75 10.43 -5.08
C PHE A 149 2.17 10.61 -5.65
N ALA A 150 3.20 10.22 -4.89
CA ALA A 150 4.58 10.15 -5.34
C ALA A 150 4.82 9.03 -6.37
N THR A 151 5.41 9.37 -7.51
CA THR A 151 5.78 8.38 -8.55
C THR A 151 6.81 7.37 -8.04
N GLY A 152 7.82 7.82 -7.28
CA GLY A 152 8.87 6.93 -6.74
C GLY A 152 8.30 5.83 -5.84
N TRP A 153 7.40 6.18 -4.91
CA TRP A 153 6.74 5.20 -4.06
C TRP A 153 5.78 4.28 -4.84
N ALA A 154 5.16 4.75 -5.92
CA ALA A 154 4.36 3.90 -6.80
C ALA A 154 5.20 2.87 -7.55
N VAL A 155 6.46 3.20 -7.90
CA VAL A 155 7.42 2.21 -8.43
C VAL A 155 7.86 1.25 -7.33
N ALA A 156 8.35 1.75 -6.18
CA ALA A 156 8.84 0.95 -5.07
C ALA A 156 7.81 -0.09 -4.60
N LEU A 157 6.58 0.36 -4.28
CA LEU A 157 5.51 -0.52 -3.82
C LEU A 157 4.93 -1.40 -4.94
N GLY A 158 5.04 -0.99 -6.21
CA GLY A 158 4.65 -1.81 -7.36
C GLY A 158 5.57 -3.02 -7.53
N LEU A 159 6.89 -2.79 -7.45
CA LEU A 159 7.90 -3.85 -7.49
C LEU A 159 7.74 -4.83 -6.32
N VAL A 160 7.62 -4.33 -5.08
CA VAL A 160 7.43 -5.17 -3.89
C VAL A 160 6.11 -5.94 -3.95
N LEU A 161 5.01 -5.33 -4.40
CA LEU A 161 3.73 -6.05 -4.54
C LEU A 161 3.80 -7.14 -5.60
N GLY A 162 4.39 -6.86 -6.76
CA GLY A 162 4.53 -7.84 -7.84
C GLY A 162 5.35 -9.05 -7.40
N GLY A 163 6.51 -8.82 -6.76
CA GLY A 163 7.35 -9.90 -6.25
C GLY A 163 6.70 -10.67 -5.09
N ALA A 164 6.08 -9.97 -4.13
CA ALA A 164 5.36 -10.61 -3.04
C ALA A 164 4.21 -11.50 -3.55
N VAL A 165 3.51 -11.10 -4.62
CA VAL A 165 2.45 -11.91 -5.23
C VAL A 165 3.02 -13.07 -6.07
N GLY A 166 4.11 -12.88 -6.83
CA GLY A 166 4.75 -13.97 -7.59
C GLY A 166 5.23 -15.11 -6.69
N ASN A 167 5.97 -14.76 -5.64
CA ASN A 167 6.38 -15.70 -4.59
C ASN A 167 5.21 -16.23 -3.73
N LEU A 168 4.06 -15.57 -3.69
CA LEU A 168 2.85 -16.09 -3.04
C LEU A 168 2.16 -17.13 -3.93
N VAL A 169 2.09 -16.91 -5.25
CA VAL A 169 1.49 -17.87 -6.21
C VAL A 169 2.19 -19.23 -6.13
N ASP A 170 3.52 -19.27 -6.08
CA ASP A 170 4.24 -20.54 -5.90
C ASP A 170 3.86 -21.25 -4.59
N ARG A 171 3.79 -20.51 -3.47
CA ARG A 171 3.42 -21.06 -2.14
C ARG A 171 1.96 -21.49 -2.06
N VAL A 172 1.07 -20.89 -2.85
CA VAL A 172 -0.35 -21.23 -2.94
C VAL A 172 -0.58 -22.49 -3.76
N PHE A 173 0.05 -22.61 -4.93
CA PHE A 173 -0.36 -23.59 -5.96
C PHE A 173 0.59 -24.78 -6.16
N ARG A 174 1.81 -24.77 -5.62
CA ARG A 174 2.77 -25.88 -5.78
C ARG A 174 2.78 -26.83 -4.55
N GLU A 175 3.28 -28.05 -4.77
CA GLU A 175 3.40 -29.13 -3.77
C GLU A 175 4.18 -28.72 -2.50
N PRO A 176 3.95 -29.32 -1.32
CA PRO A 176 3.07 -30.46 -1.04
C PRO A 176 1.59 -30.08 -0.87
N GLY A 177 1.23 -28.79 -0.96
CA GLY A 177 -0.17 -28.39 -0.94
C GLY A 177 -0.40 -26.90 -0.63
N PHE A 178 -1.68 -26.53 -0.58
CA PHE A 178 -2.15 -25.16 -0.43
C PHE A 178 -1.48 -24.41 0.73
N LEU A 179 -0.93 -23.23 0.42
CA LEU A 179 -0.17 -22.32 1.31
C LEU A 179 1.15 -22.87 1.88
N ARG A 180 1.57 -24.07 1.46
CA ARG A 180 2.80 -24.76 1.90
C ARG A 180 3.81 -24.98 0.77
N GLY A 181 3.53 -24.49 -0.44
CA GLY A 181 4.39 -24.72 -1.60
C GLY A 181 5.80 -24.13 -1.41
N GLY A 182 6.82 -24.85 -1.88
CA GLY A 182 8.14 -24.25 -2.12
C GLY A 182 8.16 -23.38 -3.38
N VAL A 183 8.84 -22.23 -3.29
CA VAL A 183 9.11 -21.26 -4.37
C VAL A 183 10.09 -21.86 -5.38
N VAL A 184 10.03 -21.45 -6.65
CA VAL A 184 11.02 -21.83 -7.68
C VAL A 184 12.09 -20.75 -7.77
N ASP A 185 13.30 -21.11 -7.34
CA ASP A 185 14.47 -20.22 -7.36
C ASP A 185 15.48 -20.80 -8.35
N PHE A 186 16.08 -19.93 -9.16
CA PHE A 186 16.81 -20.37 -10.37
C PHE A 186 18.06 -19.56 -10.72
N ILE A 187 18.22 -18.36 -10.15
CA ILE A 187 19.37 -17.49 -10.38
C ILE A 187 20.39 -17.74 -9.27
N SER A 188 21.53 -18.36 -9.60
CA SER A 188 22.72 -18.42 -8.73
C SER A 188 23.84 -17.56 -9.30
N VAL A 189 24.69 -16.98 -8.44
CA VAL A 189 25.73 -16.01 -8.83
C VAL A 189 27.10 -16.45 -8.32
N PHE A 190 28.12 -16.29 -9.16
CA PHE A 190 29.53 -16.65 -8.95
C PHE A 190 29.85 -18.13 -8.68
N ALA A 191 28.89 -18.92 -8.18
CA ALA A 191 28.97 -20.37 -7.99
C ALA A 191 27.62 -21.06 -8.34
N PRO A 192 27.62 -22.36 -8.69
CA PRO A 192 26.41 -23.15 -8.88
C PRO A 192 25.57 -23.30 -7.60
N ASP A 193 24.32 -23.76 -7.74
CA ASP A 193 23.40 -24.22 -6.68
C ASP A 193 23.27 -23.39 -5.37
N GLY A 194 23.71 -22.14 -5.38
CA GLY A 194 23.67 -21.21 -4.26
C GLY A 194 24.88 -21.24 -3.32
N GLU A 195 25.99 -21.90 -3.68
CA GLU A 195 27.18 -22.06 -2.82
C GLU A 195 27.79 -20.74 -2.33
N PHE A 196 27.71 -19.68 -3.15
CA PHE A 196 28.26 -18.34 -2.83
C PHE A 196 27.21 -17.36 -2.29
N TYR A 197 25.97 -17.45 -2.78
CA TYR A 197 24.86 -16.61 -2.38
C TYR A 197 23.54 -17.37 -2.63
N PRO A 198 22.52 -17.28 -1.75
CA PRO A 198 21.28 -18.03 -1.90
C PRO A 198 20.64 -17.84 -3.29
N VAL A 199 20.23 -18.95 -3.91
CA VAL A 199 19.53 -18.94 -5.20
C VAL A 199 18.26 -18.10 -5.08
N PHE A 200 17.99 -17.26 -6.07
CA PHE A 200 16.87 -16.31 -6.05
C PHE A 200 16.13 -16.28 -7.39
N ASN A 201 15.08 -15.46 -7.48
CA ASN A 201 14.25 -15.29 -8.67
C ASN A 201 13.96 -13.81 -9.02
N VAL A 202 13.08 -13.58 -10.01
CA VAL A 202 12.68 -12.25 -10.48
C VAL A 202 11.81 -11.51 -9.45
N ALA A 203 10.91 -12.21 -8.75
CA ALA A 203 10.15 -11.66 -7.65
C ALA A 203 11.05 -11.16 -6.49
N ASP A 204 12.08 -11.91 -6.10
CA ASP A 204 13.04 -11.49 -5.06
C ASP A 204 13.82 -10.26 -5.50
N SER A 205 14.29 -10.26 -6.74
CA SER A 205 14.97 -9.12 -7.36
C SER A 205 14.09 -7.86 -7.32
N ALA A 206 12.81 -7.99 -7.63
CA ALA A 206 11.85 -6.89 -7.55
C ALA A 206 11.59 -6.42 -6.11
N ILE A 207 11.49 -7.34 -5.14
CA ILE A 207 11.37 -7.00 -3.71
C ILE A 207 12.61 -6.21 -3.24
N VAL A 208 13.82 -6.66 -3.58
CA VAL A 208 15.07 -5.98 -3.20
C VAL A 208 15.16 -4.60 -3.86
N CYS A 209 14.98 -4.49 -5.17
CA CYS A 209 15.03 -3.19 -5.86
C CYS A 209 13.95 -2.22 -5.37
N GLY A 210 12.73 -2.71 -5.12
CA GLY A 210 11.64 -1.90 -4.57
C GLY A 210 11.90 -1.46 -3.13
N GLY A 211 12.46 -2.34 -2.29
CA GLY A 211 12.87 -2.03 -0.92
C GLY A 211 13.99 -0.99 -0.86
N VAL A 212 15.06 -1.17 -1.65
CA VAL A 212 16.16 -0.20 -1.78
C VAL A 212 15.65 1.16 -2.26
N LEU A 213 14.75 1.20 -3.25
CA LEU A 213 14.13 2.45 -3.69
C LEU A 213 13.29 3.10 -2.58
N GLY A 214 12.52 2.33 -1.82
CA GLY A 214 11.78 2.82 -0.65
C GLY A 214 12.68 3.43 0.42
N VAL A 215 13.80 2.78 0.75
CA VAL A 215 14.82 3.31 1.67
C VAL A 215 15.43 4.61 1.14
N VAL A 216 15.79 4.68 -0.14
CA VAL A 216 16.34 5.91 -0.77
C VAL A 216 15.32 7.06 -0.78
N LEU A 217 14.02 6.78 -0.91
CA LEU A 217 12.96 7.79 -0.82
C LEU A 217 12.80 8.30 0.62
N ALA A 218 12.76 7.40 1.60
CA ALA A 218 12.67 7.74 3.02
C ALA A 218 13.89 8.54 3.51
N LEU A 219 15.12 8.14 3.14
CA LEU A 219 16.34 8.89 3.46
C LEU A 219 16.42 10.26 2.78
N ARG A 220 15.65 10.50 1.71
CA ARG A 220 15.48 11.81 1.07
C ARG A 220 14.29 12.60 1.63
N GLY A 221 13.65 12.10 2.69
CA GLY A 221 12.47 12.70 3.32
C GLY A 221 11.26 12.80 2.39
N ILE A 222 11.16 11.96 1.35
CA ILE A 222 10.08 12.01 0.36
C ILE A 222 8.90 11.19 0.87
N GLU A 223 7.80 11.86 1.16
CA GLU A 223 6.57 11.22 1.67
C GLU A 223 5.77 10.52 0.57
N PHE A 224 4.82 9.67 0.97
CA PHE A 224 3.95 8.92 0.03
C PHE A 224 3.10 9.83 -0.89
N ASP A 225 2.87 11.09 -0.50
CA ASP A 225 2.16 12.10 -1.29
C ASP A 225 3.08 12.95 -2.19
N GLY A 226 4.39 12.78 -2.07
CA GLY A 226 5.41 13.52 -2.81
C GLY A 226 5.78 14.87 -2.21
N THR A 227 5.31 15.20 -1.01
CA THR A 227 5.93 16.27 -0.19
C THR A 227 7.33 15.85 0.26
N ARG A 228 8.10 16.82 0.77
CA ARG A 228 9.35 16.55 1.49
C ARG A 228 9.20 16.97 2.94
N SER A 229 9.50 16.07 3.86
CA SER A 229 9.67 16.38 5.28
C SER A 229 10.89 17.29 5.44
N THR A 230 10.64 18.61 5.49
CA THR A 230 11.67 19.61 5.81
C THR A 230 12.13 19.38 7.25
N GLY A 231 13.43 19.07 7.42
CA GLY A 231 14.04 18.89 8.74
C GLY A 231 13.70 20.07 9.65
N GLY A 232 13.28 19.76 10.88
CA GLY A 232 12.64 20.73 11.76
C GLY A 232 13.47 22.00 11.96
N GLY A 233 12.84 23.15 11.76
CA GLY A 233 13.44 24.42 12.14
C GLY A 233 13.77 24.39 13.63
N ALA A 234 15.03 24.65 13.98
CA ALA A 234 15.42 24.85 15.36
C ALA A 234 14.57 26.01 15.94
N PRO A 235 14.04 25.90 17.16
CA PRO A 235 13.31 27.00 17.76
C PRO A 235 14.25 28.21 17.87
N ALA A 236 13.77 29.37 17.42
CA ALA A 236 14.44 30.63 17.69
C ALA A 236 14.62 30.75 19.21
N ARG A 237 15.85 31.06 19.63
CA ARG A 237 16.15 31.45 21.01
C ARG A 237 16.26 32.97 21.01
N ASP A 238 15.16 33.59 21.38
CA ASP A 238 15.12 34.97 21.83
C ASP A 238 15.78 35.10 23.22
#